data_AF-A0A7V0TZ62-F1
#
_entry.id   AF-A0A7V0TZ62-F1
#
_cell.length_a   1.000
_cell.length_b   1.000
_cell.length_c   1.000
_cell.angle_alpha   90.00
_cell.angle_beta   90.00
_cell.angle_gamma   90.00
#
_symmetry.space_group_name_H-M   'P 1'
#
loop_
_entity.id
_entity.type
_entity.pdbx_description
1 polymer ?
#
loop_
_entity_poly.entity_id
_entity_poly.type
_entity_poly.pdbx_seq_one_letter_code
_entity_poly.pdbx_strand_id
1 'polypeptide(L)'
;MSDYSVDDLLVWIGPHIGACCFEVKQDFFVDKPDWLEHQIDHNNKFFIDLASIVCRQLQDRGVLGNNISVSSMCTCCQVQEFFSYRRQGAEAGRMLALTGYA
;
A
#
# COMPACT_ATOMS: atom_id res chain seq x y z
N MET A 1 -21.95 -23.49 -4.73
CA MET A 1 -20.85 -22.72 -5.34
C MET A 1 -21.23 -21.28 -5.14
N SER A 2 -20.38 -20.45 -4.53
CA SER A 2 -20.66 -19.01 -4.45
C SER A 2 -20.81 -18.47 -5.88
N ASP A 3 -21.82 -17.65 -6.15
CA ASP A 3 -22.09 -17.02 -7.44
C ASP A 3 -21.04 -15.96 -7.85
N TYR A 4 -19.84 -16.00 -7.23
CA TYR A 4 -18.77 -15.04 -7.42
C TYR A 4 -17.43 -15.76 -7.64
N SER A 5 -16.66 -15.26 -8.60
CA SER A 5 -15.27 -15.61 -8.84
C SER A 5 -14.33 -14.45 -8.47
N VAL A 6 -13.02 -14.71 -8.50
CA VAL A 6 -12.01 -13.73 -8.03
C VAL A 6 -11.97 -12.47 -8.90
N ASP A 7 -12.32 -12.59 -10.18
CA ASP A 7 -12.46 -11.50 -11.14
C ASP A 7 -13.72 -10.65 -10.93
N ASP A 8 -14.66 -11.07 -10.07
CA ASP A 8 -15.78 -10.23 -9.62
C ASP A 8 -15.40 -9.31 -8.46
N LEU A 9 -14.24 -9.52 -7.83
CA LEU A 9 -13.83 -8.73 -6.68
C LEU A 9 -13.49 -7.29 -7.08
N LEU A 10 -14.09 -6.34 -6.38
CA LEU A 10 -13.70 -4.93 -6.39
C LEU A 10 -12.79 -4.64 -5.21
N VAL A 11 -11.65 -4.00 -5.47
CA VAL A 11 -10.65 -3.71 -4.45
C VAL A 11 -10.36 -2.21 -4.43
N TRP A 12 -10.35 -1.63 -3.23
CA TRP A 12 -9.89 -0.26 -3.00
C TRP A 12 -8.73 -0.26 -2.02
N ILE A 13 -7.58 0.26 -2.46
CA ILE A 13 -6.41 0.50 -1.61
C ILE A 13 -6.46 1.96 -1.16
N GLY A 14 -6.81 2.18 0.10
CA GLY A 14 -7.00 3.52 0.68
C GLY A 14 -5.70 4.31 0.91
N PRO A 15 -5.80 5.50 1.53
CA PRO A 15 -4.63 6.31 1.89
C PRO A 15 -3.64 5.51 2.76
N HIS A 16 -2.39 5.48 2.34
CA HIS A 16 -1.31 4.72 2.98
C HIS A 16 -0.02 5.52 2.94
N ILE A 17 1.09 4.99 3.48
CA ILE A 17 2.39 5.64 3.29
C ILE A 17 2.88 5.34 1.86
N GLY A 18 2.96 6.37 1.02
CA GLY A 18 3.36 6.22 -0.36
C GLY A 18 4.87 5.99 -0.52
N ALA A 19 5.26 5.54 -1.71
CA ALA A 19 6.65 5.29 -2.07
C ALA A 19 7.54 6.54 -1.93
N CYS A 20 6.95 7.75 -2.01
CA CYS A 20 7.66 9.00 -1.74
C CYS A 20 8.16 9.15 -0.28
N CYS A 21 7.68 8.35 0.67
CA CYS A 21 7.98 8.50 2.11
C CYS A 21 8.34 7.19 2.82
N PHE A 22 8.13 6.03 2.19
CA PHE A 22 8.40 4.75 2.83
C PHE A 22 9.85 4.29 2.65
N GLU A 23 10.78 4.98 3.31
CA GLU A 23 12.21 4.65 3.32
C GLU A 23 12.49 3.40 4.16
N VAL A 24 13.15 2.42 3.57
CA VAL A 24 13.58 1.18 4.23
C VAL A 24 15.10 1.07 4.20
N LYS A 25 15.63 0.22 5.07
CA LYS A 25 17.04 -0.16 5.05
C LYS A 25 17.23 -1.37 4.14
N GLN A 26 18.46 -1.61 3.70
CA GLN A 26 18.78 -2.71 2.78
C GLN A 26 18.45 -4.10 3.36
N ASP A 27 18.56 -4.27 4.68
CA ASP A 27 18.21 -5.52 5.38
C ASP A 27 16.72 -5.86 5.32
N PHE A 28 15.85 -4.89 4.99
CA PHE A 28 14.41 -5.09 4.84
C PHE A 28 14.06 -6.16 3.79
N PHE A 29 14.91 -6.34 2.78
CA PHE A 29 14.68 -7.23 1.66
C PHE A 29 15.15 -8.66 1.89
N VAL A 30 15.92 -8.93 2.96
CA VAL A 30 16.49 -10.26 3.23
C VAL A 30 15.42 -11.34 3.30
N ASP A 31 14.31 -11.05 3.96
CA ASP A 31 13.17 -11.98 4.10
C ASP A 31 12.11 -11.81 2.99
N LYS A 32 12.28 -10.82 2.11
CA LYS A 32 11.30 -10.42 1.08
C LYS A 32 12.02 -10.05 -0.23
N PRO A 33 12.77 -10.99 -0.82
CA PRO A 33 13.57 -10.70 -2.02
C PRO A 33 12.70 -10.24 -3.18
N ASP A 34 11.49 -10.79 -3.31
CA ASP A 34 10.55 -10.44 -4.39
C ASP A 34 10.09 -8.98 -4.30
N TRP A 35 10.23 -8.31 -3.15
CA TRP A 35 9.82 -6.90 -3.00
C TRP A 35 10.84 -5.92 -3.58
N LEU A 36 12.03 -6.40 -3.96
CA LEU A 36 13.05 -5.58 -4.62
C LEU A 36 12.56 -4.99 -5.96
N GLU A 37 11.66 -5.68 -6.67
CA GLU A 37 11.10 -5.17 -7.94
C GLU A 37 10.23 -3.91 -7.76
N HIS A 38 9.80 -3.66 -6.52
CA HIS A 38 8.95 -2.52 -6.13
C HIS A 38 9.73 -1.43 -5.39
N GLN A 39 11.06 -1.53 -5.41
CA GLN A 39 11.96 -0.54 -4.83
C GLN A 39 12.08 0.68 -5.73
N ILE A 40 12.16 1.85 -5.10
CA ILE A 40 12.51 3.11 -5.73
C ILE A 40 13.81 3.59 -5.09
N ASP A 41 14.84 3.75 -5.92
CA ASP A 41 16.11 4.33 -5.47
C ASP A 41 16.04 5.85 -5.52
N HIS A 42 16.37 6.48 -4.39
CA HIS A 42 16.46 7.93 -4.31
C HIS A 42 17.66 8.33 -3.44
N ASN A 43 18.72 8.86 -4.06
CA ASN A 43 19.93 9.34 -3.37
C ASN A 43 20.54 8.32 -2.39
N ASN A 44 20.80 7.10 -2.85
CA ASN A 44 21.33 5.98 -2.04
C ASN A 44 20.44 5.54 -0.87
N LYS A 45 19.15 5.89 -0.91
CA LYS A 45 18.13 5.39 0.00
C LYS A 45 17.13 4.54 -0.77
N PHE A 46 16.64 3.52 -0.08
CA PHE A 46 15.67 2.58 -0.61
C PHE A 46 14.28 2.98 -0.18
N PHE A 47 13.38 3.17 -1.13
CA PHE A 47 11.97 3.41 -0.86
C PHE A 47 11.13 2.27 -1.43
N ILE A 48 9.98 1.99 -0.83
CA ILE A 48 9.12 0.89 -1.28
C ILE A 48 7.72 1.38 -1.62
N ASP A 49 7.23 0.97 -2.78
CA ASP A 49 5.84 1.13 -3.18
C ASP A 49 4.99 -0.05 -2.71
N LEU A 50 4.42 0.09 -1.50
CA LEU A 50 3.54 -0.91 -0.90
C LEU A 50 2.27 -1.17 -1.73
N ALA A 51 1.72 -0.15 -2.38
CA ALA A 51 0.51 -0.35 -3.19
C ALA A 51 0.81 -1.21 -4.42
N SER A 52 1.95 -1.00 -5.06
CA SER A 52 2.34 -1.82 -6.21
C SER A 52 2.54 -3.30 -5.84
N ILE A 53 3.11 -3.59 -4.65
CA ILE A 53 3.24 -4.95 -4.11
C ILE A 53 1.85 -5.59 -3.91
N VAL A 54 0.93 -4.87 -3.27
CA VAL A 54 -0.43 -5.37 -3.02
C VAL A 54 -1.17 -5.59 -4.35
N CYS A 55 -1.07 -4.66 -5.30
CA CYS A 55 -1.65 -4.81 -6.63
C CYS A 55 -1.12 -6.06 -7.34
N ARG A 56 0.20 -6.27 -7.34
CA ARG A 56 0.83 -7.46 -7.93
C ARG A 56 0.28 -8.74 -7.30
N GLN A 57 0.26 -8.80 -5.97
CA GLN A 57 -0.23 -9.96 -5.22
C GLN A 57 -1.71 -10.27 -5.48
N LEU A 58 -2.54 -9.26 -5.71
CA LEU A 58 -3.96 -9.41 -6.06
C LEU A 58 -4.13 -9.90 -7.50
N GLN A 59 -3.39 -9.31 -8.44
CA GLN A 59 -3.40 -9.70 -9.84
C GLN A 59 -2.91 -11.13 -10.04
N ASP A 60 -1.85 -11.55 -9.34
CA ASP A 60 -1.35 -12.93 -9.34
C ASP A 60 -2.38 -13.95 -8.85
N ARG A 61 -3.38 -13.50 -8.08
CA ARG A 61 -4.51 -14.31 -7.61
C ARG A 61 -5.73 -14.28 -8.54
N GLY A 62 -5.69 -13.48 -9.60
CA GLY A 62 -6.75 -13.38 -10.60
C GLY A 62 -7.69 -12.19 -10.45
N VAL A 63 -7.42 -11.25 -9.54
CA VAL A 63 -8.20 -9.99 -9.48
C VAL A 63 -7.88 -9.16 -10.71
N LEU A 64 -8.91 -8.71 -11.44
CA LEU A 64 -8.70 -7.89 -12.63
C LEU A 64 -8.14 -6.51 -12.26
N GLY A 65 -7.14 -6.04 -13.01
CA GLY A 65 -6.47 -4.76 -12.72
C GLY A 65 -7.42 -3.55 -12.78
N ASN A 66 -8.44 -3.59 -13.64
CA ASN A 66 -9.49 -2.56 -13.72
C ASN A 66 -10.44 -2.56 -12.50
N ASN A 67 -10.45 -3.63 -11.69
CA ASN A 67 -11.20 -3.69 -10.45
C ASN A 67 -10.40 -3.20 -9.23
N ILE A 68 -9.12 -2.88 -9.41
CA ILE A 68 -8.25 -2.39 -8.33
C ILE A 68 -8.11 -0.87 -8.47
N SER A 69 -8.65 -0.14 -7.51
CA SER A 69 -8.48 1.30 -7.40
C SER A 69 -7.52 1.65 -6.26
N VAL A 70 -6.51 2.47 -6.54
CA VAL A 70 -5.48 2.87 -5.57
C VAL A 70 -5.60 4.36 -5.30
N SER A 71 -5.71 4.73 -4.03
CA SER A 71 -5.63 6.13 -3.61
C SER A 71 -4.22 6.66 -3.83
N SER A 72 -4.10 7.84 -4.45
CA SER A 72 -2.84 8.57 -4.62
C SER A 72 -2.40 9.34 -3.36
N MET A 73 -3.17 9.26 -2.27
CA MET A 73 -2.94 10.05 -1.07
C MET A 73 -1.90 9.39 -0.14
N CYS A 74 -0.78 10.07 0.06
CA CYS A 74 0.24 9.65 1.03
C CYS A 74 -0.06 10.22 2.43
N THR A 75 -0.31 9.34 3.40
CA THR A 75 -0.54 9.70 4.81
C THR A 75 0.60 10.49 5.45
N CYS A 76 1.84 10.28 4.97
CA CYS A 76 3.00 11.01 5.47
C CYS A 76 3.12 12.43 4.87
N CYS A 77 2.76 12.61 3.59
CA CYS A 77 2.81 13.92 2.91
C CYS A 77 1.62 14.83 3.27
N GLN A 78 0.43 14.25 3.38
CA GLN A 78 -0.82 14.98 3.61
C GLN A 78 -1.05 15.21 5.11
N VAL A 79 -0.34 16.20 5.65
CA VAL A 79 -0.21 16.47 7.09
C VAL A 79 -1.53 16.94 7.72
N GLN A 80 -2.39 17.62 6.95
CA GLN A 80 -3.65 18.16 7.47
C GLN A 80 -4.77 17.12 7.45
N GLU A 81 -4.65 16.10 6.60
CA GLU A 81 -5.71 15.10 6.35
C GLU A 81 -5.48 13.78 7.11
N PHE A 82 -4.23 13.40 7.39
CA PHE A 82 -3.93 12.08 7.97
C PHE A 82 -2.92 12.11 9.11
N PHE A 83 -3.12 11.21 10.07
CA PHE A 83 -2.06 10.79 10.99
C PHE A 83 -1.03 9.91 10.26
N SER A 84 0.23 10.00 10.67
CA SER A 84 1.31 9.17 10.13
C SER A 84 2.26 8.74 11.23
N TYR A 85 2.34 7.43 11.48
CA TYR A 85 3.29 6.88 12.44
C TYR A 85 4.74 7.14 12.02
N ARG A 86 5.05 7.13 10.72
CA ARG A 86 6.39 7.47 10.23
C ARG A 86 6.80 8.89 10.62
N ARG A 87 5.85 9.83 10.58
CA ARG A 87 6.08 11.25 10.87
C ARG A 87 6.03 11.57 12.36
N GLN A 88 5.10 10.97 13.09
CA GLN A 88 4.73 11.37 14.45
C GLN A 88 5.13 10.33 15.52
N GLY A 89 5.58 9.14 15.11
CA GLY A 89 5.95 8.06 16.03
C GLY A 89 4.77 7.63 16.91
N ALA A 90 5.06 7.39 18.19
CA ALA A 90 4.08 6.90 19.18
C ALA A 90 2.88 7.85 19.38
N GLU A 91 3.06 9.15 19.13
CA GLU A 91 2.03 10.18 19.31
C GLU A 91 1.03 10.25 18.13
N ALA A 92 1.25 9.46 17.06
CA ALA A 92 0.32 9.43 15.94
C ALA A 92 -1.06 8.94 16.40
N GLY A 93 -2.13 9.64 15.98
CA GLY A 93 -3.49 9.10 16.02
C GLY A 93 -3.67 7.93 15.02
N ARG A 94 -4.91 7.45 14.87
CA ARG A 94 -5.25 6.40 13.89
C ARG A 94 -6.49 6.80 13.10
N MET A 95 -6.47 6.49 11.81
CA MET A 95 -7.64 6.56 10.96
C MET A 95 -8.37 5.21 10.98
N LEU A 96 -9.65 5.22 10.61
CA LEU A 96 -10.48 4.03 10.49
C LEU A 96 -10.97 3.89 9.05
N ALA A 97 -10.78 2.72 8.45
CA ALA A 97 -11.41 2.34 7.20
C ALA A 97 -12.63 1.46 7.51
N LEU A 98 -13.78 1.80 6.95
CA LEU A 98 -15.04 1.09 7.17
C LEU A 98 -15.64 0.67 5.83
N THR A 99 -16.06 -0.58 5.75
CA THR A 99 -16.87 -1.12 4.66
C THR A 99 -17.97 -1.97 5.26
N GLY A 100 -19.12 -2.03 4.60
CA GLY A 100 -20.29 -2.75 5.08
C GLY A 100 -21.32 -2.89 3.97
N TYR A 101 -22.22 -3.84 4.14
CA TYR A 101 -23.39 -4.03 3.30
C TYR A 101 -24.64 -3.76 4.16
N ALA A 102 -25.73 -3.34 3.51
CA ALA A 102 -27.02 -3.13 4.15
C ALA A 102 -27.83 -4.41 4.21
#